data_AF-A0A158NRX1-F1
#
_entry.id   AF-A0A158NRX1-F1
#
_cell.length_a   1.000
_cell.length_b   1.000
_cell.length_c   1.000
_cell.angle_alpha   90.00
_cell.angle_beta   90.00
_cell.angle_gamma   90.00
#
_symmetry.space_group_name_H-M   'P 1'
#
loop_
_entity.id
_entity.type
_entity.pdbx_description
1 polymer ?
#
loop_
_entity_poly.entity_id
_entity_poly.type
_entity_poly.pdbx_seq_one_letter_code
_entity_poly.pdbx_strand_id
1 'polypeptide(L)'
;MIMKDWINIKNDQERNLMIRRAQTARIIIICSYCIMGLQWSFISVLPIFGVTMRLTPNITDPGRIPMPLQSHYIYDITKRPQYELTFISQAVYVAIGMMAYTGVDNFLSLVVFHICGQLNILENRIQHLDKYKNYPKMLKRCIEKHIRLLRAIDIIEDTYNGILLSLFIYFAILFAFYGFRIISLFDEGNDMSITHLIYFISTIINIFTHMCLYCVLGEILVAQCNKVYYAAYSNKWYIMDPKIAGDLLLLMTRGSKQICLTVGKMSPVTMATFCSLVKTSVGYISVLHTTRR
;
A
#
# COMPACT_ATOMS: atom_id res chain seq x y z
N MET A 1 1.47 -13.71 16.13
CA MET A 1 2.09 -12.61 16.91
C MET A 1 1.03 -11.69 17.49
N ILE A 2 0.20 -11.08 16.63
CA ILE A 2 -0.82 -10.08 16.96
C ILE A 2 -1.70 -10.47 18.16
N MET A 3 -2.37 -11.62 18.13
CA MET A 3 -3.25 -12.07 19.22
C MET A 3 -2.57 -12.09 20.59
N LYS A 4 -1.33 -12.63 20.65
CA LYS A 4 -0.55 -12.67 21.90
C LYS A 4 -0.22 -11.26 22.40
N ASP A 5 0.00 -10.31 21.50
CA ASP A 5 0.31 -8.94 21.90
C ASP A 5 -0.93 -8.26 22.49
N TRP A 6 -2.12 -8.47 21.92
CA TRP A 6 -3.39 -7.96 22.46
C TRP A 6 -3.73 -8.51 23.85
N ILE A 7 -3.48 -9.81 24.09
CA ILE A 7 -3.72 -10.45 25.40
C ILE A 7 -2.75 -9.93 26.47
N ASN A 8 -1.52 -9.61 26.09
CA ASN A 8 -0.45 -9.22 27.02
C ASN A 8 -0.45 -7.73 27.40
N ILE A 9 -1.37 -6.91 26.84
CA ILE A 9 -1.48 -5.50 27.19
C ILE A 9 -2.09 -5.37 28.59
N LYS A 10 -1.39 -4.67 29.48
CA LYS A 10 -1.82 -4.49 30.88
C LYS A 10 -2.27 -3.07 31.23
N ASN A 11 -1.89 -2.08 30.43
CA ASN A 11 -2.15 -0.66 30.69
C ASN A 11 -3.19 -0.13 29.70
N ASP A 12 -4.18 0.62 30.20
CA ASP A 12 -5.21 1.26 29.38
C ASP A 12 -4.62 2.26 28.38
N GLN A 13 -3.54 2.94 28.72
CA GLN A 13 -2.84 3.83 27.78
C GLN A 13 -2.26 3.05 26.59
N GLU A 14 -1.65 1.90 26.84
CA GLU A 14 -1.10 1.03 25.78
C GLU A 14 -2.24 0.43 24.93
N ARG A 15 -3.36 0.08 25.55
CA ARG A 15 -4.55 -0.44 24.86
C ARG A 15 -5.16 0.63 23.95
N ASN A 16 -5.37 1.84 24.46
CA ASN A 16 -5.92 2.96 23.70
C ASN A 16 -5.02 3.31 22.50
N LEU A 17 -3.70 3.24 22.68
CA LEU A 17 -2.73 3.46 21.61
C LEU A 17 -2.83 2.40 20.50
N MET A 18 -2.95 1.12 20.86
CA MET A 18 -3.16 0.03 19.90
C MET A 18 -4.49 0.17 19.17
N ILE A 19 -5.56 0.52 19.88
CA ILE A 19 -6.88 0.77 19.27
C ILE A 19 -6.79 1.92 18.27
N ARG A 20 -6.13 3.04 18.62
CA ARG A 20 -5.96 4.17 17.71
C ARG A 20 -5.22 3.78 16.43
N ARG A 21 -4.13 3.01 16.53
CA ARG A 21 -3.40 2.50 15.36
C ARG A 21 -4.26 1.55 14.51
N ALA A 22 -5.01 0.66 15.14
CA ALA A 22 -5.94 -0.23 14.45
C ALA A 22 -7.08 0.53 13.76
N GLN A 23 -7.59 1.61 14.37
CA GLN A 23 -8.59 2.49 13.76
C GLN A 23 -8.04 3.20 12.52
N THR A 24 -6.82 3.74 12.58
CA THR A 24 -6.18 4.33 11.39
C THR A 24 -6.04 3.32 10.26
N ALA A 25 -5.56 2.09 10.56
CA ALA A 25 -5.49 1.02 9.56
C ALA A 25 -6.87 0.69 9.00
N ARG A 26 -7.90 0.60 9.86
CA ARG A 26 -9.28 0.32 9.43
C ARG A 26 -9.84 1.41 8.52
N ILE A 27 -9.57 2.69 8.79
CA ILE A 27 -9.99 3.80 7.92
C ILE A 27 -9.33 3.65 6.55
N ILE A 28 -8.02 3.39 6.50
CA ILE A 28 -7.31 3.16 5.23
C ILE A 28 -7.93 2.00 4.47
N ILE A 29 -8.19 0.87 5.13
CA ILE A 29 -8.81 -0.32 4.52
C ILE A 29 -10.20 0.01 3.96
N ILE A 30 -11.04 0.73 4.71
CA ILE A 30 -12.37 1.14 4.25
C ILE A 30 -12.24 2.04 3.02
N CYS A 31 -11.35 3.04 3.06
CA CYS A 31 -11.09 3.92 1.92
C CYS A 31 -10.64 3.12 0.69
N SER A 32 -9.69 2.20 0.83
CA SER A 32 -9.20 1.35 -0.26
C SER A 32 -10.33 0.53 -0.90
N TYR A 33 -11.20 -0.09 -0.09
CA TYR A 33 -12.35 -0.82 -0.63
C TYR A 33 -13.41 0.10 -1.27
N CYS A 34 -13.63 1.30 -0.74
CA CYS A 34 -14.53 2.28 -1.35
C CYS A 34 -14.05 2.71 -2.73
N ILE A 35 -12.74 3.02 -2.87
CA ILE A 35 -12.15 3.42 -4.16
C ILE A 35 -12.25 2.25 -5.16
N MET A 36 -11.93 1.02 -4.72
CA MET A 36 -12.03 -0.17 -5.58
C MET A 36 -13.48 -0.51 -5.96
N GLY A 37 -14.44 -0.30 -5.04
CA GLY A 37 -15.87 -0.45 -5.30
C GLY A 37 -16.41 0.57 -6.29
N LEU A 38 -15.94 1.82 -6.24
CA LEU A 38 -16.25 2.85 -7.24
C LEU A 38 -15.73 2.45 -8.62
N GLN A 39 -14.51 1.91 -8.70
CA GLN A 39 -13.96 1.45 -9.97
C GLN A 39 -14.75 0.26 -10.53
N TRP A 40 -15.16 -0.68 -9.67
CA TRP A 40 -16.00 -1.80 -10.05
C TRP A 40 -17.37 -1.35 -10.57
N SER A 41 -17.98 -0.33 -9.95
CA SER A 41 -19.27 0.21 -10.41
C SER A 41 -19.15 0.86 -11.79
N PHE A 42 -18.05 1.57 -12.07
CA PHE A 42 -17.80 2.09 -13.42
C PHE A 42 -17.66 0.98 -14.47
N ILE A 43 -16.99 -0.14 -14.12
CA ILE A 43 -16.77 -1.25 -15.06
C ILE A 43 -18.04 -2.08 -15.26
N SER A 44 -18.84 -2.30 -14.21
CA SER A 44 -19.93 -3.29 -14.24
C SER A 44 -21.33 -2.66 -14.32
N VAL A 45 -21.56 -1.49 -13.70
CA VAL A 45 -22.89 -0.88 -13.61
C VAL A 45 -23.15 0.06 -14.79
N LEU A 46 -22.19 0.90 -15.16
CA LEU A 46 -22.37 1.86 -16.26
C LEU A 46 -22.70 1.19 -17.62
N PRO A 47 -22.08 0.06 -18.00
CA PRO A 47 -22.46 -0.62 -19.25
C PRO A 47 -23.91 -1.12 -19.28
N ILE A 48 -24.53 -1.43 -18.12
CA ILE A 48 -25.94 -1.82 -18.04
C ILE A 48 -26.85 -0.69 -18.53
N PHE A 49 -26.45 0.56 -18.27
CA PHE A 49 -27.17 1.76 -18.71
C PHE A 49 -26.78 2.21 -20.13
N GLY A 50 -26.03 1.38 -20.87
CA GLY A 50 -25.57 1.70 -22.23
C GLY A 50 -24.38 2.67 -22.29
N VAL A 51 -23.81 3.04 -21.13
CA VAL A 51 -22.60 3.86 -21.08
C VAL A 51 -21.39 2.94 -21.13
N THR A 52 -20.82 2.80 -22.33
CA THR A 52 -19.55 2.09 -22.49
C THR A 52 -18.41 2.94 -21.97
N MET A 53 -17.48 2.36 -21.21
CA MET A 53 -16.24 3.03 -20.76
C MET A 53 -15.07 2.82 -21.71
N ARG A 54 -15.32 2.15 -22.84
CA ARG A 54 -14.33 1.94 -23.91
C ARG A 54 -14.31 3.13 -24.85
N LEU A 55 -13.10 3.56 -25.22
CA LEU A 55 -12.89 4.58 -26.26
C LEU A 55 -12.78 4.01 -27.67
N THR A 56 -12.30 2.78 -27.83
CA THR A 56 -12.10 2.18 -29.16
C THR A 56 -13.04 1.00 -29.38
N PRO A 57 -13.97 1.08 -30.35
CA PRO A 57 -14.63 -0.12 -30.85
C PRO A 57 -13.57 -0.93 -31.60
N ASN A 58 -13.25 -2.12 -31.12
CA ASN A 58 -12.47 -3.07 -31.90
C ASN A 58 -13.30 -3.50 -33.12
N ILE A 59 -12.65 -3.81 -34.24
CA ILE A 59 -13.31 -4.19 -35.50
C ILE A 59 -14.21 -5.44 -35.33
N THR A 60 -13.91 -6.26 -34.32
CA THR A 60 -14.67 -7.45 -33.91
C THR A 60 -15.84 -7.18 -32.95
N ASP A 61 -16.19 -5.93 -32.64
CA ASP A 61 -17.27 -5.61 -31.70
C ASP A 61 -18.65 -5.82 -32.35
N PRO A 62 -19.52 -6.71 -31.84
CA PRO A 62 -20.78 -7.07 -32.51
C PRO A 62 -21.89 -6.00 -32.43
N GLY A 63 -21.56 -4.74 -32.10
CA GLY A 63 -22.51 -3.60 -32.11
C GLY A 63 -23.60 -3.61 -31.03
N ARG A 64 -23.61 -4.59 -30.12
CA ARG A 64 -24.45 -4.60 -28.90
C ARG A 64 -23.75 -3.91 -27.72
N ILE A 65 -24.46 -3.76 -26.60
CA ILE A 65 -23.88 -3.31 -25.31
C ILE A 65 -22.54 -4.05 -25.10
N PRO A 66 -21.41 -3.33 -25.06
CA PRO A 66 -20.10 -3.97 -25.03
C PRO A 66 -19.84 -4.59 -23.66
N MET A 67 -19.18 -5.75 -23.67
CA MET A 67 -18.80 -6.47 -22.45
C MET A 67 -17.86 -5.61 -21.57
N PRO A 68 -18.01 -5.64 -20.23
CA PRO A 68 -17.13 -4.93 -19.29
C PRO A 68 -15.64 -5.12 -19.57
N LEU A 69 -15.22 -6.36 -19.81
CA LEU A 69 -13.89 -6.71 -20.25
C LEU A 69 -13.93 -7.30 -21.66
N GLN A 70 -12.98 -6.90 -22.51
CA GLN A 70 -12.86 -7.51 -23.83
C GLN A 70 -12.09 -8.82 -23.71
N SER A 71 -12.72 -9.90 -24.15
CA SER A 71 -12.10 -11.22 -24.23
C SER A 71 -12.63 -11.97 -25.45
N HIS A 72 -11.85 -12.94 -25.90
CA HIS A 72 -12.29 -13.88 -26.92
C HIS A 72 -13.10 -15.01 -26.27
N TYR A 73 -14.21 -15.37 -26.89
CA TYR A 73 -15.12 -16.42 -26.42
C TYR A 73 -15.28 -17.48 -27.50
N ILE A 74 -15.23 -18.75 -27.08
CA ILE A 74 -15.37 -19.92 -27.98
C ILE A 74 -16.82 -20.08 -28.47
N TYR A 75 -17.77 -19.43 -27.80
CA TYR A 75 -19.20 -19.44 -28.13
C TYR A 75 -19.70 -18.04 -28.51
N ASP A 76 -20.81 -18.00 -29.23
CA ASP A 76 -21.44 -16.76 -29.66
C ASP A 76 -22.11 -16.02 -28.48
N ILE A 77 -21.44 -14.97 -28.00
CA ILE A 77 -21.89 -14.11 -26.91
C ILE A 77 -23.04 -13.18 -27.31
N THR A 78 -23.40 -13.08 -28.60
CA THR A 78 -24.48 -12.20 -29.05
C THR A 78 -25.86 -12.82 -28.84
N LYS A 79 -25.94 -14.12 -28.58
CA LYS A 79 -27.22 -14.82 -28.36
C LYS A 79 -27.70 -14.68 -26.91
N ARG A 80 -29.03 -14.63 -26.73
CA ARG A 80 -29.67 -14.74 -25.42
C ARG A 80 -29.89 -16.23 -25.11
N PRO A 81 -29.62 -16.72 -23.87
CA PRO A 81 -29.20 -15.98 -22.67
C PRO A 81 -27.66 -15.88 -22.47
N GLN A 82 -26.85 -16.32 -23.44
CA GLN A 82 -25.38 -16.41 -23.31
C GLN A 82 -24.73 -15.06 -22.98
N TYR A 83 -25.22 -13.97 -23.58
CA TYR A 83 -24.75 -12.61 -23.28
C TYR A 83 -24.89 -12.28 -21.78
N GLU A 84 -26.10 -12.44 -21.24
CA GLU A 84 -26.45 -12.04 -19.87
C GLU A 84 -25.65 -12.86 -18.84
N LEU A 85 -25.54 -14.16 -19.07
CA LEU A 85 -24.74 -15.05 -18.22
C LEU A 85 -23.25 -14.67 -18.24
N THR A 86 -22.71 -14.37 -19.43
CA THR A 86 -21.31 -13.97 -19.57
C THR A 86 -21.06 -12.62 -18.89
N PHE A 87 -21.98 -11.67 -19.01
CA PHE A 87 -21.88 -10.36 -18.36
C PHE A 87 -21.84 -10.50 -16.83
N ILE A 88 -22.78 -11.25 -16.26
CA ILE A 88 -22.84 -11.52 -14.81
C ILE A 88 -21.54 -12.21 -14.36
N SER A 89 -21.06 -13.20 -15.13
CA SER A 89 -19.81 -13.89 -14.81
C SER A 89 -18.60 -12.95 -14.80
N GLN A 90 -18.49 -12.02 -15.75
CA GLN A 90 -17.42 -11.02 -15.78
C GLN A 90 -17.52 -10.06 -14.59
N ALA A 91 -18.71 -9.55 -14.28
CA ALA A 91 -18.91 -8.62 -13.17
C ALA A 91 -18.49 -9.25 -11.83
N VAL A 92 -18.84 -10.52 -11.62
CA VAL A 92 -18.43 -11.31 -10.45
C VAL A 92 -16.93 -11.56 -10.45
N TYR A 93 -16.34 -11.96 -11.58
CA TYR A 93 -14.90 -12.21 -11.68
C TYR A 93 -14.07 -10.96 -11.39
N VAL A 94 -14.47 -9.80 -11.94
CA VAL A 94 -13.80 -8.51 -11.66
C VAL A 94 -13.92 -8.16 -10.19
N ALA A 95 -15.08 -8.34 -9.56
CA ALA A 95 -15.24 -8.10 -8.13
C ALA A 95 -14.28 -8.97 -7.30
N ILE A 96 -14.21 -10.27 -7.60
CA ILE A 96 -13.33 -11.22 -6.89
C ILE A 96 -11.86 -10.83 -7.09
N GLY A 97 -11.44 -10.52 -8.31
CA GLY A 97 -10.07 -10.10 -8.61
C GLY A 97 -9.67 -8.83 -7.86
N MET A 98 -10.55 -7.81 -7.85
CA MET A 98 -10.33 -6.56 -7.13
C MET A 98 -10.26 -6.77 -5.62
N MET A 99 -11.13 -7.62 -5.06
CA MET A 99 -11.09 -7.97 -3.64
C MET A 99 -9.81 -8.72 -3.27
N ALA A 100 -9.38 -9.67 -4.10
CA ALA A 100 -8.15 -10.44 -3.87
C ALA A 100 -6.91 -9.53 -3.88
N TYR A 101 -6.81 -8.64 -4.88
CA TYR A 101 -5.75 -7.64 -4.98
C TYR A 101 -5.73 -6.71 -3.76
N THR A 102 -6.84 -6.05 -3.47
CA THR A 102 -6.95 -5.09 -2.35
C THR A 102 -6.72 -5.79 -1.00
N GLY A 103 -7.07 -7.07 -0.88
CA GLY A 103 -6.82 -7.88 0.32
C GLY A 103 -5.33 -7.98 0.68
N VAL A 104 -4.46 -8.12 -0.33
CA VAL A 104 -3.00 -8.17 -0.13
C VAL A 104 -2.48 -6.81 0.37
N ASP A 105 -2.85 -5.72 -0.30
CA ASP A 105 -2.49 -4.34 0.10
C ASP A 105 -2.92 -4.05 1.56
N ASN A 106 -4.17 -4.40 1.87
CA ASN A 106 -4.78 -4.16 3.18
C ASN A 106 -4.13 -4.99 4.29
N PHE A 107 -3.72 -6.23 3.98
CA PHE A 107 -3.02 -7.08 4.94
C PHE A 107 -1.67 -6.48 5.32
N LEU A 108 -0.90 -5.98 4.36
CA LEU A 108 0.35 -5.28 4.65
C LEU A 108 0.11 -4.07 5.57
N SER A 109 -0.86 -3.23 5.23
CA SER A 109 -1.23 -2.04 6.03
C SER A 109 -1.54 -2.42 7.48
N LEU A 110 -2.40 -3.41 7.69
CA LEU A 110 -2.78 -3.87 9.03
C LEU A 110 -1.57 -4.33 9.86
N VAL A 111 -0.68 -5.12 9.26
CA VAL A 111 0.50 -5.65 9.96
C VAL A 111 1.49 -4.52 10.27
N VAL A 112 1.74 -3.60 9.33
CA VAL A 112 2.62 -2.44 9.53
C VAL A 112 2.08 -1.55 10.66
N PHE A 113 0.78 -1.23 10.67
CA PHE A 113 0.19 -0.44 11.75
C PHE A 113 0.21 -1.15 13.11
N HIS A 114 0.03 -2.47 13.15
CA HIS A 114 0.20 -3.25 14.38
C HIS A 114 1.63 -3.16 14.92
N ILE A 115 2.63 -3.38 14.07
CA ILE A 115 4.05 -3.26 14.44
C ILE A 115 4.37 -1.84 14.90
N CYS A 116 3.92 -0.82 14.17
CA CYS A 116 4.05 0.58 14.57
C CYS A 116 3.41 0.88 15.93
N GLY A 117 2.29 0.24 16.26
CA GLY A 117 1.69 0.33 17.60
C GLY A 117 2.58 -0.29 18.67
N GLN A 118 3.14 -1.48 18.42
CA GLN A 118 4.06 -2.14 19.35
C GLN A 118 5.39 -1.38 19.51
N LEU A 119 5.93 -0.80 18.44
CA LEU A 119 7.13 0.04 18.48
C LEU A 119 6.88 1.31 19.30
N ASN A 120 5.69 1.91 19.21
CA ASN A 120 5.33 3.08 20.01
C ASN A 120 5.16 2.73 21.51
N ILE A 121 4.60 1.56 21.84
CA ILE A 121 4.61 1.06 23.23
C ILE A 121 6.06 0.89 23.72
N LEU A 122 6.92 0.33 22.88
CA LEU A 122 8.33 0.12 23.21
C LEU A 122 9.06 1.46 23.42
N GLU A 123 8.86 2.43 22.52
CA GLU A 123 9.35 3.81 22.62
C GLU A 123 8.98 4.41 23.97
N ASN A 124 7.68 4.40 24.33
CA ASN A 124 7.20 5.00 25.57
C ASN A 124 7.80 4.34 26.83
N ARG A 125 7.98 3.01 26.81
CA ARG A 125 8.61 2.27 27.92
C ARG A 125 10.10 2.57 28.06
N ILE A 126 10.81 2.75 26.95
CA ILE A 126 12.24 3.11 26.95
C ILE A 126 12.42 4.55 27.40
N GLN A 127 11.54 5.47 26.99
CA GLN A 127 11.63 6.88 27.38
C GLN A 127 11.41 7.10 28.88
N HIS A 128 10.60 6.24 29.52
CA HIS A 128 10.25 6.32 30.94
C HIS A 128 10.88 5.19 31.77
N LEU A 129 12.07 4.74 31.37
CA LEU A 129 12.73 3.60 31.99
C LEU A 129 13.03 3.83 33.48
N ASP A 130 13.34 5.07 33.85
CA ASP A 130 13.63 5.57 35.20
C ASP A 130 12.44 5.45 36.18
N LYS A 131 11.20 5.49 35.68
CA LYS A 131 9.98 5.37 36.51
C LYS A 131 9.74 3.95 37.02
N TYR A 132 10.44 2.95 36.49
CA TYR A 132 10.24 1.55 36.88
C TYR A 132 11.15 1.14 38.04
N LYS A 133 10.55 0.66 39.15
CA LYS A 133 11.28 0.13 40.33
C LYS A 133 12.34 -0.92 39.98
N ASN A 134 12.11 -1.72 38.94
CA ASN A 134 13.06 -2.70 38.43
C ASN A 134 13.36 -2.43 36.95
N TYR A 135 13.98 -1.28 36.70
CA TYR A 135 14.34 -0.82 35.37
C TYR A 135 15.29 -1.76 34.58
N PRO A 136 16.24 -2.52 35.19
CA PRO A 136 17.06 -3.47 34.42
C PRO A 136 16.21 -4.61 33.85
N LYS A 137 15.28 -5.16 34.65
CA LYS A 137 14.35 -6.20 34.19
C LYS A 137 13.38 -5.68 33.13
N MET A 138 12.98 -4.40 33.23
CA MET A 138 12.15 -3.77 32.20
C MET A 138 12.92 -3.59 30.90
N LEU A 139 14.16 -3.09 30.95
CA LEU A 139 15.01 -2.92 29.77
C LEU A 139 15.22 -4.24 29.04
N LYS A 140 15.52 -5.33 29.75
CA LYS A 140 15.64 -6.66 29.16
C LYS A 140 14.39 -7.07 28.38
N ARG A 141 13.20 -6.84 28.94
CA ARG A 141 11.92 -7.10 28.26
C ARG A 141 11.72 -6.21 27.03
N CYS A 142 12.15 -4.95 27.10
CA CYS A 142 12.11 -4.03 25.97
C CYS A 142 13.02 -4.52 24.83
N ILE A 143 14.23 -4.98 25.13
CA ILE A 143 15.17 -5.54 24.16
C ILE A 143 14.61 -6.81 23.51
N GLU A 144 14.11 -7.75 24.32
CA GLU A 144 13.47 -8.98 23.82
C GLU A 144 12.30 -8.67 22.87
N LYS A 145 11.46 -7.69 23.23
CA LYS A 145 10.37 -7.20 22.37
C LYS A 145 10.90 -6.53 21.11
N HIS A 146 11.91 -5.69 21.20
CA HIS A 146 12.52 -5.02 20.05
C HIS A 146 13.03 -6.05 19.03
N ILE A 147 13.82 -7.03 19.48
CA ILE A 147 14.35 -8.11 18.63
C ILE A 147 13.22 -8.89 17.96
N ARG A 148 12.14 -9.21 18.70
CA ARG A 148 10.97 -9.90 18.15
C ARG A 148 10.27 -9.07 17.08
N LEU A 149 10.13 -7.75 17.27
CA LEU A 149 9.53 -6.85 16.29
C LEU A 149 10.40 -6.70 15.05
N LEU A 150 11.72 -6.59 15.21
CA LEU A 150 12.65 -6.55 14.07
C LEU A 150 12.56 -7.81 13.23
N ARG A 151 12.54 -9.00 13.85
CA ARG A 151 12.33 -10.26 13.13
C ARG A 151 10.99 -10.29 12.39
N ALA A 152 9.94 -9.71 12.96
CA ALA A 152 8.65 -9.62 12.29
C ALA A 152 8.70 -8.70 11.06
N ILE A 153 9.43 -7.58 11.15
CA ILE A 153 9.67 -6.68 10.01
C ILE A 153 10.49 -7.41 8.93
N ASP A 154 11.55 -8.13 9.30
CA ASP A 154 12.37 -8.90 8.36
C ASP A 154 11.52 -9.95 7.61
N ILE A 155 10.62 -10.66 8.31
CA ILE A 155 9.69 -11.62 7.68
C ILE A 155 8.75 -10.92 6.68
N ILE A 156 8.24 -9.74 7.01
CA ILE A 156 7.37 -8.97 6.11
C ILE A 156 8.15 -8.50 4.90
N GLU A 157 9.37 -8.01 5.10
CA GLU A 157 10.26 -7.57 4.04
C GLU A 157 10.53 -8.72 3.07
N ASP A 158 10.99 -9.88 3.54
CA ASP A 158 11.26 -11.03 2.68
C ASP A 158 9.99 -11.54 1.95
N THR A 159 8.82 -11.52 2.61
CA THR A 159 7.56 -11.95 2.01
C THR A 159 7.09 -10.98 0.91
N TYR A 160 7.20 -9.68 1.14
CA TYR A 160 6.69 -8.66 0.22
C TYR A 160 7.73 -8.19 -0.79
N ASN A 161 9.01 -8.50 -0.63
CA ASN A 161 10.08 -8.02 -1.48
C ASN A 161 9.82 -8.30 -2.98
N GLY A 162 9.47 -9.54 -3.33
CA GLY A 162 9.14 -9.92 -4.71
C GLY A 162 7.81 -9.34 -5.20
N ILE A 163 6.82 -9.22 -4.32
CA ILE A 163 5.51 -8.63 -4.63
C ILE A 163 5.70 -7.15 -4.95
N LEU A 164 6.41 -6.41 -4.11
CA LEU A 164 6.71 -4.99 -4.26
C LEU A 164 7.52 -4.71 -5.52
N LEU A 165 8.51 -5.55 -5.85
CA LEU A 165 9.24 -5.44 -7.12
C LEU A 165 8.30 -5.54 -8.32
N SER A 166 7.48 -6.58 -8.36
CA SER A 166 6.51 -6.81 -9.44
C SER A 166 5.50 -5.66 -9.54
N LEU A 167 5.05 -5.16 -8.39
CA LEU A 167 4.10 -4.08 -8.27
C LEU A 167 4.67 -2.73 -8.76
N PHE A 168 5.92 -2.41 -8.41
CA PHE A 168 6.58 -1.19 -8.88
C PHE A 168 6.74 -1.19 -10.41
N ILE A 169 7.11 -2.33 -10.99
CA ILE A 169 7.19 -2.48 -12.45
C ILE A 169 5.80 -2.32 -13.07
N TYR A 170 4.79 -2.98 -12.50
CA TYR A 170 3.40 -2.86 -12.95
C TYR A 170 2.92 -1.41 -12.94
N PHE A 171 3.12 -0.68 -11.85
CA PHE A 171 2.73 0.73 -11.76
C PHE A 171 3.54 1.64 -12.67
N ALA A 172 4.84 1.39 -12.88
CA ALA A 172 5.64 2.15 -13.85
C ALA A 172 5.07 2.03 -15.27
N ILE A 173 4.69 0.82 -15.68
CA ILE A 173 4.06 0.55 -16.98
C ILE A 173 2.70 1.25 -17.06
N LEU A 174 1.88 1.16 -16.02
CA LEU A 174 0.58 1.85 -15.97
C LEU A 174 0.74 3.37 -16.08
N PHE A 175 1.65 3.99 -15.31
CA PHE A 175 1.88 5.43 -15.39
C PHE A 175 2.36 5.86 -16.78
N ALA A 176 3.21 5.06 -17.43
CA ALA A 176 3.64 5.33 -18.80
C ALA A 176 2.46 5.31 -19.78
N PHE A 177 1.61 4.28 -19.75
CA PHE A 177 0.44 4.19 -20.64
C PHE A 177 -0.60 5.28 -20.35
N TYR A 178 -0.94 5.51 -19.09
CA TYR A 178 -1.91 6.55 -18.72
C TYR A 178 -1.39 7.95 -19.05
N GLY A 179 -0.10 8.21 -18.83
CA GLY A 179 0.48 9.50 -19.20
C GLY A 179 0.59 9.71 -20.71
N PHE A 180 0.88 8.67 -21.50
CA PHE A 180 0.73 8.75 -22.96
C PHE A 180 -0.72 9.04 -23.37
N ARG A 181 -1.70 8.43 -22.69
CA ARG A 181 -3.12 8.72 -22.92
C ARG A 181 -3.52 10.15 -22.59
N ILE A 182 -2.95 10.73 -21.53
CA ILE A 182 -3.16 12.15 -21.21
C ILE A 182 -2.70 13.02 -22.40
N ILE A 183 -1.54 12.72 -22.97
CA ILE A 183 -1.02 13.47 -24.13
C ILE A 183 -1.92 13.31 -25.35
N SER A 184 -2.30 12.08 -25.72
CA SER A 184 -3.19 11.87 -26.87
C SER A 184 -4.52 12.60 -26.71
N LEU A 185 -5.03 12.72 -25.48
CA LEU A 185 -6.26 13.44 -25.20
C LEU A 185 -6.13 14.95 -25.47
N PHE A 186 -4.97 15.55 -25.18
CA PHE A 186 -4.72 16.96 -25.47
C PHE A 186 -4.55 17.21 -26.98
N ASP A 187 -4.02 16.25 -27.73
CA ASP A 187 -3.80 16.38 -29.18
C ASP A 187 -5.11 16.23 -29.99
N GLU A 188 -6.01 15.31 -29.61
CA GLU A 188 -7.19 14.93 -30.40
C GLU A 188 -8.37 15.90 -30.29
N GLY A 189 -8.32 16.92 -29.43
CA GLY A 189 -9.46 17.79 -29.14
C GLY A 189 -10.51 17.12 -28.24
N ASN A 190 -11.30 17.91 -27.51
CA ASN A 190 -12.07 17.46 -26.34
C ASN A 190 -13.41 16.74 -26.68
N ASP A 191 -13.41 15.78 -27.62
CA ASP A 191 -14.62 15.03 -28.04
C ASP A 191 -15.02 13.89 -27.07
N MET A 192 -14.36 13.77 -25.91
CA MET A 192 -14.72 12.76 -24.90
C MET A 192 -15.97 13.13 -24.11
N SER A 193 -16.86 12.15 -23.90
CA SER A 193 -17.97 12.28 -22.95
C SER A 193 -17.47 12.58 -21.54
N ILE A 194 -18.21 13.41 -20.82
CA ILE A 194 -17.94 13.76 -19.41
C ILE A 194 -17.79 12.49 -18.55
N THR A 195 -18.58 11.44 -18.82
CA THR A 195 -18.50 10.18 -18.06
C THR A 195 -17.18 9.45 -18.28
N HIS A 196 -16.65 9.44 -19.51
CA HIS A 196 -15.33 8.88 -19.81
C HIS A 196 -14.21 9.64 -19.11
N LEU A 197 -14.29 10.97 -19.12
CA LEU A 197 -13.33 11.83 -18.43
C LEU A 197 -13.32 11.56 -16.91
N ILE A 198 -14.49 11.46 -16.29
CA ILE A 198 -14.62 11.16 -14.85
C ILE A 198 -13.97 9.81 -14.52
N TYR A 199 -14.24 8.77 -15.31
CA TYR A 199 -13.64 7.45 -15.11
C TYR A 199 -12.13 7.46 -15.32
N PHE A 200 -11.65 8.15 -16.35
CA PHE A 200 -10.23 8.26 -16.63
C PHE A 200 -9.48 8.93 -15.47
N ILE A 201 -9.99 10.06 -14.99
CA ILE A 201 -9.45 10.76 -13.82
C ILE A 201 -9.54 9.88 -12.56
N SER A 202 -10.68 9.23 -12.32
CA SER A 202 -10.85 8.30 -11.20
C SER A 202 -9.81 7.18 -11.23
N THR A 203 -9.51 6.65 -12.42
CA THR A 203 -8.53 5.56 -12.57
C THR A 203 -7.11 6.04 -12.30
N ILE A 204 -6.74 7.25 -12.76
CA ILE A 204 -5.44 7.85 -12.43
C ILE A 204 -5.30 8.06 -10.92
N ILE A 205 -6.34 8.61 -10.27
CA ILE A 205 -6.35 8.80 -8.82
C ILE A 205 -6.21 7.46 -8.10
N ASN A 206 -6.95 6.42 -8.52
CA ASN A 206 -6.86 5.08 -7.94
C ASN A 206 -5.42 4.53 -8.03
N ILE A 207 -4.82 4.53 -9.22
CA ILE A 207 -3.45 4.05 -9.46
C ILE A 207 -2.46 4.81 -8.59
N PHE A 208 -2.58 6.14 -8.55
CA PHE A 208 -1.71 7.00 -7.75
C PHE A 208 -1.86 6.73 -6.25
N THR A 209 -3.08 6.64 -5.75
CA THR A 209 -3.35 6.36 -4.33
C THR A 209 -2.81 5.01 -3.91
N HIS A 210 -3.05 3.93 -4.67
CA HIS A 210 -2.57 2.59 -4.31
C HIS A 210 -1.05 2.53 -4.22
N MET A 211 -0.35 3.09 -5.20
CA MET A 211 1.11 3.14 -5.17
C MET A 211 1.64 3.99 -4.02
N CYS A 212 1.05 5.17 -3.80
CA CYS A 212 1.43 6.08 -2.73
C CYS A 212 1.27 5.43 -1.35
N LEU A 213 0.21 4.63 -1.13
CA LEU A 213 -0.03 3.94 0.13
C LEU A 213 1.15 3.03 0.53
N TYR A 214 1.73 2.29 -0.40
CA TYR A 214 2.91 1.45 -0.11
C TYR A 214 4.11 2.25 0.40
N CYS A 215 4.39 3.38 -0.26
CA CYS A 215 5.48 4.28 0.12
C CYS A 215 5.24 4.94 1.48
N VAL A 216 4.01 5.40 1.74
CA VAL A 216 3.62 5.97 3.03
C VAL A 216 3.74 4.94 4.15
N LEU A 217 3.32 3.69 3.92
CA LEU A 217 3.46 2.61 4.90
C LEU A 217 4.94 2.33 5.22
N GLY A 218 5.80 2.30 4.19
CA GLY A 218 7.24 2.16 4.35
C GLY A 218 7.84 3.28 5.20
N GLU A 219 7.49 4.54 4.90
CA GLU A 219 7.97 5.70 5.67
C GLU A 219 7.48 5.71 7.11
N ILE A 220 6.20 5.39 7.35
CA ILE A 220 5.65 5.30 8.71
C ILE A 220 6.43 4.26 9.52
N LEU A 221 6.74 3.10 8.94
CA LEU A 221 7.48 2.04 9.61
C LEU A 221 8.90 2.48 9.97
N VAL A 222 9.62 3.06 9.00
CA VAL A 222 10.97 3.61 9.20
C VAL A 222 10.96 4.67 10.30
N ALA A 223 10.00 5.60 10.24
CA ALA A 223 9.86 6.67 11.23
C ALA A 223 9.62 6.13 12.64
N GLN A 224 8.77 5.11 12.82
CA GLN A 224 8.58 4.50 14.14
C GLN A 224 9.83 3.78 14.64
N CYS A 225 10.60 3.10 13.77
CA CYS A 225 11.86 2.48 14.17
C CYS A 225 12.87 3.53 14.67
N ASN A 226 12.99 4.66 13.97
CA ASN A 226 13.86 5.77 14.37
C ASN A 226 13.46 6.37 15.72
N LYS A 227 12.16 6.47 16.01
CA LYS A 227 11.69 6.95 17.33
C LYS A 227 12.17 6.07 18.49
N VAL A 228 12.16 4.75 18.31
CA VAL A 228 12.69 3.82 19.33
C VAL A 228 14.20 4.06 19.54
N TYR A 229 14.95 4.27 18.45
CA TYR A 229 16.37 4.63 18.53
C TYR A 229 16.58 5.94 19.31
N TYR A 230 15.84 7.00 19.00
CA TYR A 230 15.95 8.29 19.70
C TYR A 230 15.50 8.23 21.15
N ALA A 231 14.50 7.41 21.48
CA ALA A 231 14.08 7.18 22.85
C ALA A 231 15.20 6.50 23.67
N ALA A 232 15.91 5.53 23.08
CA ALA A 232 17.06 4.92 23.73
C ALA A 232 18.22 5.90 23.89
N TYR A 233 18.54 6.69 22.84
CA TYR A 233 19.58 7.71 22.86
C TYR A 233 19.35 8.78 23.93
N SER A 234 18.09 9.22 24.10
CA SER A 234 17.71 10.30 25.02
C SER A 234 17.75 9.89 26.51
N ASN A 235 17.95 8.60 26.81
CA ASN A 235 18.17 8.18 28.19
C ASN A 235 19.53 8.69 28.70
N LYS A 236 19.65 8.97 30.00
CA LYS A 236 20.91 9.39 30.64
C LYS A 236 21.87 8.21 30.85
N TRP A 237 22.13 7.44 29.79
CA TRP A 237 22.90 6.18 29.81
C TRP A 237 24.32 6.34 30.36
N TYR A 238 24.91 7.53 30.24
CA TYR A 238 26.24 7.86 30.76
C TYR A 238 26.31 7.96 32.30
N ILE A 239 25.17 8.00 33.00
CA ILE A 239 25.08 7.99 34.47
C ILE A 239 24.50 6.65 34.98
N MET A 240 24.08 5.76 34.07
CA MET A 240 23.50 4.47 34.43
C MET A 240 24.59 3.44 34.77
N ASP A 241 24.19 2.35 35.44
CA ASP A 241 25.07 1.19 35.64
C ASP A 241 25.68 0.74 34.30
N PRO A 242 27.00 0.47 34.22
CA PRO A 242 27.69 0.08 33.00
C PRO A 242 27.03 -1.07 32.23
N LYS A 243 26.41 -2.03 32.94
CA LYS A 243 25.70 -3.15 32.31
C LYS A 243 24.48 -2.68 31.53
N ILE A 244 23.77 -1.70 32.07
CA ILE A 244 22.52 -1.15 31.51
C ILE A 244 22.84 -0.18 30.38
N ALA A 245 23.90 0.62 30.56
CA ALA A 245 24.45 1.44 29.49
C ALA A 245 24.86 0.58 28.27
N GLY A 246 25.51 -0.56 28.52
CA GLY A 246 25.85 -1.53 27.47
C GLY A 246 24.63 -2.10 26.74
N ASP A 247 23.59 -2.49 27.47
CA ASP A 247 22.33 -2.99 26.91
C ASP A 247 21.62 -1.94 26.03
N LEU A 248 21.59 -0.67 26.47
CA LEU A 248 21.05 0.45 25.69
C LEU A 248 21.90 0.74 24.45
N LEU A 249 23.23 0.69 24.58
CA LEU A 249 24.14 0.89 23.46
C LEU A 249 23.91 -0.17 22.38
N LEU A 250 23.73 -1.44 22.75
CA LEU A 250 23.39 -2.50 21.80
C LEU A 250 22.08 -2.24 21.06
N LEU A 251 21.05 -1.76 21.77
CA LEU A 251 19.78 -1.38 21.16
C LEU A 251 19.98 -0.22 20.17
N MET A 252 20.76 0.80 20.53
CA MET A 252 21.09 1.92 19.64
C MET A 252 21.90 1.47 18.42
N THR A 253 22.92 0.64 18.59
CA THR A 253 23.72 0.08 17.49
C THR A 253 22.88 -0.77 16.55
N ARG A 254 21.88 -1.50 17.06
CA ARG A 254 20.95 -2.23 16.20
C ARG A 254 19.97 -1.28 15.51
N GLY A 255 19.47 -0.26 16.22
CA GLY A 255 18.53 0.72 15.71
C GLY A 255 19.13 1.71 14.70
N SER A 256 20.45 1.89 14.69
CA SER A 256 21.14 2.71 13.67
C SER A 256 21.22 2.02 12.31
N LYS A 257 21.04 0.70 12.23
CA LYS A 257 20.87 0.01 10.96
C LYS A 257 19.49 0.33 10.40
N GLN A 258 19.45 0.79 9.15
CA GLN A 258 18.21 1.15 8.48
C GLN A 258 17.29 -0.06 8.36
N ILE A 259 16.13 0.01 9.03
CA ILE A 259 15.05 -0.98 8.91
C ILE A 259 14.03 -0.39 7.96
N CYS A 260 13.95 -0.92 6.74
CA CYS A 260 13.04 -0.45 5.71
C CYS A 260 12.54 -1.61 4.87
N LEU A 261 11.34 -1.45 4.31
CA LEU A 261 10.86 -2.35 3.25
C LEU A 261 11.59 -1.99 1.95
N THR A 262 11.95 -2.99 1.15
CA THR A 262 12.68 -2.78 -0.11
C THR A 262 11.90 -3.28 -1.32
N VAL A 263 12.21 -2.68 -2.47
CA VAL A 263 11.78 -3.10 -3.81
C VAL A 263 12.88 -3.97 -4.38
N GLY A 264 12.68 -5.28 -4.41
CA GLY A 264 13.63 -6.24 -4.99
C GLY A 264 15.03 -6.25 -4.34
N LYS A 265 15.16 -5.87 -3.06
CA LYS A 265 16.46 -5.63 -2.38
C LYS A 265 17.34 -4.55 -3.02
N MET A 266 16.80 -3.75 -3.93
CA MET A 266 17.56 -2.73 -4.67
C MET A 266 17.38 -1.32 -4.09
N SER A 267 16.15 -0.94 -3.76
CA SER A 267 15.81 0.41 -3.26
C SER A 267 14.82 0.33 -2.11
N PRO A 268 14.90 1.21 -1.10
CA PRO A 268 13.86 1.29 -0.07
C PRO A 268 12.54 1.77 -0.66
N VAL A 269 11.42 1.32 -0.07
CA VAL A 269 10.06 1.76 -0.39
C VAL A 269 9.79 3.08 0.33
N THR A 270 9.99 4.19 -0.38
CA THR A 270 9.85 5.55 0.17
C THR A 270 9.09 6.47 -0.80
N MET A 271 8.61 7.61 -0.30
CA MET A 271 8.03 8.64 -1.16
C MET A 271 9.03 9.16 -2.18
N ALA A 272 10.31 9.22 -1.83
CA ALA A 272 11.38 9.62 -2.76
C ALA A 272 11.47 8.66 -3.96
N THR A 273 11.42 7.34 -3.72
CA THR A 273 11.43 6.32 -4.78
C THR A 273 10.20 6.43 -5.67
N PHE A 274 9.03 6.71 -5.08
CA PHE A 274 7.80 6.94 -5.84
C PHE A 274 7.88 8.19 -6.71
N CYS A 275 8.29 9.33 -6.15
CA CYS A 275 8.48 10.57 -6.90
C CYS A 275 9.48 10.39 -8.04
N SER A 276 10.56 9.64 -7.81
CA SER A 276 11.52 9.30 -8.86
C SER A 276 10.86 8.48 -9.98
N LEU A 277 10.05 7.47 -9.64
CA LEU A 277 9.34 6.64 -10.62
C LEU A 277 8.36 7.47 -11.46
N VAL A 278 7.56 8.33 -10.83
CA VAL A 278 6.63 9.22 -11.53
C VAL A 278 7.39 10.20 -12.44
N LYS A 279 8.46 10.82 -11.92
CA LYS A 279 9.30 11.75 -12.69
C LYS A 279 9.92 11.08 -13.91
N THR A 280 10.45 9.87 -13.75
CA THR A 280 11.02 9.08 -14.85
C THR A 280 9.94 8.72 -15.87
N SER A 281 8.75 8.31 -15.43
CA SER A 281 7.62 8.00 -16.32
C SER A 281 7.24 9.21 -17.17
N VAL A 282 7.05 10.38 -16.54
CA VAL A 282 6.77 11.65 -17.24
C VAL A 282 7.90 12.03 -18.19
N GLY A 283 9.16 11.83 -17.80
CA GLY A 283 10.31 12.07 -18.67
C GLY A 283 10.28 11.22 -19.94
N TYR A 284 9.99 9.91 -19.83
CA TYR A 284 9.81 9.04 -21.00
C TYR A 284 8.64 9.46 -21.87
N ILE A 285 7.52 9.84 -21.26
CA ILE A 285 6.34 10.35 -21.96
C ILE A 285 6.68 11.61 -22.76
N SER A 286 7.42 12.57 -22.18
CA SER A 286 7.87 13.77 -22.89
C SER A 286 8.75 13.44 -24.09
N VAL A 287 9.67 12.49 -23.96
CA VAL A 287 10.50 12.02 -25.08
C VAL A 287 9.63 11.41 -26.18
N LEU A 288 8.72 10.50 -25.82
CA LEU A 288 7.81 9.85 -26.76
C LEU A 288 6.98 10.87 -27.53
N HIS A 289 6.45 11.88 -26.83
CA HIS A 289 5.70 12.97 -27.45
C HIS A 289 6.54 13.78 -28.43
N THR A 290 7.76 14.18 -28.05
CA THR A 290 8.65 14.93 -28.97
C THR A 290 9.09 14.10 -30.18
N THR A 291 9.22 12.78 -30.04
CA THR A 291 9.58 11.88 -31.16
C THR A 291 8.40 11.49 -32.05
N ARG A 292 7.17 11.77 -31.62
CA ARG A 292 5.94 11.54 -32.40
C ARG A 292 5.89 12.58 -33.52
N ARG A 293 6.40 12.21 -34.70
CA ARG A 293 6.24 12.97 -35.94
C ARG A 293 4.85 12.79 -36.52
#